data_AF-A0A496Z2N5-F1
#
_entry.id   AF-A0A496Z2N5-F1
#
_cell.length_a   1.000
_cell.length_b   1.000
_cell.length_c   1.000
_cell.angle_alpha   90.00
_cell.angle_beta   90.00
_cell.angle_gamma   90.00
#
_symmetry.space_group_name_H-M   'P 1'
#
loop_
_entity.id
_entity.type
_entity.pdbx_description
1 polymer ?
#
loop_
_entity_poly.entity_id
_entity_poly.type
_entity_poly.pdbx_seq_one_letter_code
_entity_poly.pdbx_strand_id
1 'polypeptide(L)' 'MERFALWLQHTSNPLHLYCRLIDMGLSRPFSMTLSRNYERLVYSWLRPLTTSFFGVCRFLR' A
#
# COMPACT_ATOMS: atom_id res chain seq x y z
N MET A 1 -9.18 17.87 5.01
CA MET A 1 -8.18 17.01 4.34
C MET A 1 -8.16 15.59 4.92
N GLU A 2 -8.44 15.39 6.21
CA GLU A 2 -8.36 14.10 6.91
C GLU A 2 -9.32 13.02 6.36
N ARG A 3 -10.52 13.40 5.93
CA ARG A 3 -11.50 12.47 5.33
C ARG A 3 -10.99 11.79 4.06
N PHE A 4 -10.25 12.51 3.23
CA PHE A 4 -9.65 11.96 2.01
C PHE A 4 -8.53 10.97 2.35
N ALA A 5 -7.71 11.27 3.35
CA ALA A 5 -6.65 10.36 3.80
C ALA A 5 -7.22 9.08 4.41
N LEU A 6 -8.27 9.18 5.22
CA LEU A 6 -8.98 8.03 5.77
C LEU A 6 -9.67 7.19 4.68
N TRP A 7 -10.29 7.85 3.69
CA TRP A 7 -10.87 7.18 2.54
C TRP A 7 -9.80 6.48 1.70
N LEU A 8 -8.66 7.13 1.48
CA LEU A 8 -7.51 6.51 0.83
C LEU A 8 -7.00 5.31 1.62
N GLN A 9 -6.78 5.42 2.93
CA GLN A 9 -6.36 4.28 3.76
C GLN A 9 -7.36 3.11 3.73
N HIS A 10 -8.66 3.40 3.71
CA HIS A 10 -9.69 2.38 3.67
C HIS A 10 -9.77 1.70 2.29
N THR A 11 -9.57 2.47 1.22
CA THR A 11 -9.61 1.95 -0.17
C THR A 11 -8.29 1.31 -0.59
N SER A 12 -7.18 1.74 -0.01
CA SER A 12 -5.83 1.22 -0.26
C SER A 12 -5.44 0.08 0.67
N ASN A 13 -6.35 -0.35 1.56
CA ASN A 13 -6.12 -1.53 2.37
C ASN A 13 -6.00 -2.75 1.44
N PRO A 14 -4.86 -3.48 1.45
CA PRO A 14 -4.61 -4.59 0.51
C PRO A 14 -5.71 -5.65 0.52
N LEU A 15 -6.39 -5.83 1.66
CA LEU A 15 -7.53 -6.75 1.79
C LEU A 15 -8.72 -6.32 0.91
N HIS A 16 -9.01 -5.02 0.87
CA HIS A 16 -10.11 -4.46 0.09
C HIS A 16 -9.75 -4.26 -1.38
N LEU A 17 -8.46 -4.08 -1.69
CA LEU A 17 -7.96 -3.89 -3.05
C LEU A 17 -8.25 -5.14 -3.90
N TYR A 18 -8.01 -6.33 -3.35
CA TYR A 18 -8.40 -7.59 -4.01
C TYR A 18 -9.91 -7.68 -4.25
N CYS A 19 -10.72 -7.47 -3.20
CA CYS A 19 -12.18 -7.58 -3.29
C CYS A 19 -12.77 -6.59 -4.31
N ARG A 20 -12.25 -5.35 -4.36
CA ARG A 20 -12.64 -4.36 -5.38
C ARG A 20 -12.28 -4.79 -6.79
N LEU A 21 -11.09 -5.35 -7.00
CA LEU A 21 -10.68 -5.79 -8.33
C LEU A 21 -11.59 -6.92 -8.83
N ILE A 22 -11.99 -7.83 -7.94
CA ILE A 22 -12.99 -8.86 -8.26
C ILE A 22 -14.37 -8.25 -8.53
N ASP A 23 -14.81 -7.28 -7.72
CA ASP A 23 -16.10 -6.59 -7.87
C ASP A 23 -16.17 -5.77 -9.18
N MET A 24 -15.04 -5.23 -9.63
CA MET A 24 -14.88 -4.59 -10.95
C MET A 24 -14.86 -5.59 -12.12
N GLY A 25 -14.97 -6.89 -11.84
CA GLY A 25 -14.99 -7.94 -12.86
C GLY A 25 -13.60 -8.38 -13.35
N LEU A 26 -12.51 -8.01 -12.65
CA LEU A 26 -11.20 -8.56 -13.00
C LEU A 26 -11.09 -10.03 -12.60
N SER A 27 -10.47 -10.81 -13.49
CA SER A 27 -10.14 -12.21 -13.26
C SER A 27 -9.32 -12.39 -11.99
N ARG A 28 -9.70 -13.37 -11.16
CA ARG A 28 -9.00 -13.76 -9.91
C ARG A 28 -7.47 -13.76 -9.97
N PRO A 29 -6.81 -14.38 -10.97
CA PRO A 29 -5.34 -14.37 -11.04
C PRO A 29 -4.77 -12.96 -11.24
N PHE A 30 -5.48 -12.10 -11.97
CA PHE A 30 -5.08 -10.72 -12.22
C PHE A 30 -5.22 -9.88 -10.94
N SER A 31 -6.34 -10.05 -10.21
CA SER A 31 -6.59 -9.39 -8.94
C SER A 31 -5.57 -9.77 -7.86
N MET A 32 -5.16 -11.04 -7.79
CA MET A 32 -4.07 -11.49 -6.92
C MET A 32 -2.72 -10.88 -7.30
N THR A 33 -2.40 -10.85 -8.60
CA THR A 33 -1.13 -10.30 -9.08
C THR A 33 -1.02 -8.82 -8.77
N LEU A 34 -2.09 -8.06 -8.99
CA LEU A 34 -2.18 -6.64 -8.63
C LEU A 34 -2.02 -6.41 -7.14
N SER A 35 -2.72 -7.20 -6.30
CA SER A 35 -2.63 -7.07 -4.84
C SER A 35 -1.20 -7.33 -4.34
N ARG A 36 -0.55 -8.40 -4.81
CA ARG A 36 0.85 -8.70 -4.49
C ARG A 36 1.82 -7.63 -4.99
N ASN A 37 1.61 -7.10 -6.19
CA ASN A 37 2.49 -6.09 -6.76
C ASN A 37 2.33 -4.76 -6.02
N TYR A 38 1.11 -4.44 -5.59
CA TYR A 38 0.83 -3.29 -4.73
C TYR A 38 1.55 -3.42 -3.38
N GLU A 39 1.42 -4.56 -2.69
CA GLU A 39 2.16 -4.80 -1.45
C GLU A 39 3.68 -4.70 -1.65
N ARG A 40 4.21 -5.28 -2.74
CA ARG A 40 5.63 -5.15 -3.09
C ARG A 40 6.04 -3.70 -3.29
N LEU A 41 5.27 -2.91 -4.03
CA LEU A 41 5.56 -1.49 -4.26
C LEU A 41 5.51 -0.71 -2.95
N VAL A 42 4.47 -0.89 -2.14
CA VAL A 42 4.33 -0.23 -0.83
C VAL A 42 5.50 -0.58 0.08
N TYR A 43 5.83 -1.86 0.25
CA TYR A 43 6.97 -2.28 1.07
C TYR A 43 8.33 -1.90 0.45
N SER A 44 8.44 -1.86 -0.88
CA SER A 44 9.68 -1.46 -1.55
C SER A 44 9.90 0.05 -1.48
N TRP A 45 8.86 0.86 -1.48
CA TRP A 45 8.93 2.31 -1.28
C TRP A 45 9.07 2.68 0.19
N LEU A 46 8.35 2.01 1.09
CA LEU A 46 8.48 2.25 2.52
C LEU A 46 9.87 1.84 3.03
N ARG A 47 10.53 0.82 2.49
CA ARG A 47 11.85 0.38 2.97
C ARG A 47 12.95 1.46 2.98
N PRO A 48 13.23 2.14 1.86
CA PRO A 48 14.22 3.22 1.86
C PRO A 48 13.73 4.45 2.62
N LEU A 49 12.41 4.71 2.64
CA LEU A 49 11.82 5.78 3.45
C LEU A 49 12.00 5.54 4.94
N THR A 50 11.67 4.35 5.45
CA THR A 50 11.85 4.00 6.86
C THR A 50 13.32 3.91 7.22
N THR A 51 14.18 3.39 6.34
CA THR A 51 15.64 3.38 6.57
C THR A 51 16.22 4.79 6.61
N SER A 52 15.82 5.67 5.70
CA SER A 52 16.25 7.07 5.69
C SER A 52 15.69 7.82 6.90
N PHE A 53 14.42 7.62 7.26
CA PHE A 53 13.79 8.28 8.39
C PHE A 53 14.36 7.80 9.73
N PHE A 54 14.56 6.50 9.92
CA PHE A 54 15.26 5.96 11.09
C PHE A 54 16.73 6.40 11.12
N GLY A 55 17.41 6.49 9.97
CA GLY A 55 18.77 6.99 9.87
C GLY A 55 18.88 8.47 10.30
N VAL A 56 17.97 9.32 9.83
CA VAL A 56 17.87 10.73 10.22
C VAL A 56 17.48 10.87 11.70
N CYS A 57 16.50 10.10 12.20
CA CYS A 57 16.14 10.10 13.62
C CYS A 57 17.25 9.56 14.53
N ARG A 58 18.11 8.64 14.05
CA ARG A 58 19.29 8.16 14.78
C ARG A 58 20.45 9.16 14.74
N PHE A 59 20.53 9.98 13.69
CA PHE A 59 21.53 11.04 13.57
C PHE A 59 21.18 12.28 14.41
N LEU A 60 19.90 12.52 14.70
CA LEU A 60 19.42 13.61 15.55
C LEU A 60 19.42 13.31 17.06
N ARG A 61 19.99 12.17 17.50
CA ARG A 61 20.14 11.81 18.92
C ARG A 61 21.60 11.80 19.34
#